data_AF-A0AAW8R0A1-F1
#
_entry.id   AF-A0AAW8R0A1-F1
#
_cell.length_a   1.000
_cell.length_b   1.000
_cell.length_c   1.000
_cell.angle_alpha   90.00
_cell.angle_beta   90.00
_cell.angle_gamma   90.00
#
_symmetry.space_group_name_H-M   'P 1'
#
loop_
_entity.id
_entity.type
_entity.pdbx_description
1 polymer ?
#
loop_
_entity_poly.entity_id
_entity_poly.type
_entity_poly.pdbx_seq_one_letter_code
_entity_poly.pdbx_strand_id
1 'polypeptide(L)'
;MQSLDLSYYNVQVEWEDPSIQNFIDYVAYMNSSKGNEGITLTHCRLNWRGAVFTYLYKVTQLNEDEAKAKKDMLAIWQPNETWQDYIDEVIEFYQSK
;
A
#
# COMPACT_ATOMS: atom_id res chain seq x y z
N MET A 1 -29.05 -2.83 13.71
CA MET A 1 -27.72 -2.53 13.16
C MET A 1 -27.33 -3.66 12.25
N GLN A 2 -27.27 -3.44 10.94
CA GLN A 2 -26.67 -4.42 10.03
C GLN A 2 -25.16 -4.38 10.25
N SER A 3 -24.59 -5.47 10.75
CA SER A 3 -23.17 -5.70 10.67
C SER A 3 -22.85 -5.92 9.19
N LEU A 4 -22.08 -5.01 8.60
CA LEU A 4 -21.46 -5.28 7.31
C LEU A 4 -20.45 -6.40 7.56
N ASP A 5 -20.57 -7.53 6.86
CA ASP A 5 -19.67 -8.68 6.96
C ASP A 5 -18.33 -8.34 6.28
N LEU A 6 -17.62 -7.38 6.88
CA LEU A 6 -16.38 -6.80 6.38
C LEU A 6 -15.24 -7.14 7.34
N SER A 7 -14.21 -7.79 6.80
CA SER A 7 -12.93 -7.95 7.48
C SER A 7 -12.23 -6.59 7.58
N TYR A 8 -11.88 -6.19 8.80
CA TYR A 8 -11.16 -4.95 9.08
C TYR A 8 -9.77 -5.26 9.62
N TYR A 9 -8.77 -4.58 9.07
CA TYR A 9 -7.40 -4.62 9.56
C TYR A 9 -6.79 -3.22 9.53
N ASN A 10 -6.08 -2.86 10.61
CA ASN A 10 -5.44 -1.57 10.76
C ASN A 10 -3.93 -1.75 10.77
N VAL A 11 -3.28 -1.30 9.70
CA VAL A 11 -1.82 -1.14 9.64
C VAL A 11 -1.49 0.20 10.30
N GLN A 12 -0.88 0.16 11.48
CA GLN A 12 -0.47 1.37 12.20
C GLN A 12 0.79 1.95 11.58
N VAL A 13 0.60 2.90 10.65
CA VAL A 13 1.71 3.58 9.97
C VAL A 13 1.91 4.97 10.56
N GLU A 14 3.05 5.14 11.24
CA GLU A 14 3.56 6.45 11.65
C GLU A 14 3.85 7.31 10.43
N TRP A 15 3.43 8.57 10.48
CA TRP A 15 3.48 9.45 9.29
C TRP A 15 4.89 9.92 8.97
N GLU A 16 5.69 10.18 10.02
CA GLU A 16 7.04 10.72 9.91
C GLU A 16 8.12 9.63 9.82
N ASP A 17 7.75 8.37 10.09
CA ASP A 17 8.68 7.23 10.10
C ASP A 17 7.97 5.94 9.62
N PRO A 18 7.59 5.85 8.34
CA PRO A 18 7.02 4.62 7.79
C PRO A 18 8.10 3.52 7.69
N SER A 19 7.82 2.34 8.23
CA SER A 19 8.76 1.20 8.20
C SER A 19 8.44 0.19 7.11
N ILE A 20 9.44 -0.51 6.57
CA ILE A 20 9.24 -1.62 5.61
C ILE A 20 8.30 -2.68 6.18
N GLN A 21 8.37 -2.93 7.50
CA GLN A 21 7.50 -3.90 8.17
C GLN A 21 6.02 -3.56 7.99
N ASN A 22 5.65 -2.27 7.99
CA ASN A 22 4.28 -1.84 7.72
C ASN A 22 3.79 -2.32 6.35
N PHE A 23 4.65 -2.26 5.33
CA PHE A 23 4.31 -2.74 4.00
C PHE A 23 4.29 -4.27 3.91
N ILE A 24 5.21 -4.96 4.60
CA ILE A 24 5.19 -6.44 4.70
C ILE A 24 3.85 -6.91 5.30
N ASP A 25 3.41 -6.28 6.39
CA ASP A 25 2.14 -6.61 7.05
C ASP A 25 0.94 -6.34 6.14
N TYR A 26 0.99 -5.21 5.41
CA TYR A 26 -0.02 -4.90 4.39
C TYR A 26 -0.08 -5.94 3.28
N VAL A 27 1.07 -6.36 2.74
CA VAL A 27 1.15 -7.40 1.70
C VAL A 27 0.60 -8.73 2.23
N ALA A 28 0.93 -9.11 3.46
CA ALA A 28 0.43 -10.34 4.09
C ALA A 28 -1.10 -10.32 4.19
N TYR A 29 -1.68 -9.19 4.62
CA TYR A 29 -3.12 -9.03 4.69
C TYR A 29 -3.78 -9.08 3.31
N MET A 30 -3.26 -8.34 2.33
CA MET A 30 -3.77 -8.34 0.95
C MET A 30 -3.68 -9.73 0.30
N ASN A 31 -2.65 -10.51 0.60
CA ASN A 31 -2.53 -11.88 0.11
C ASN A 31 -3.54 -12.82 0.80
N SER A 32 -3.81 -12.62 2.09
CA SER A 32 -4.81 -13.41 2.80
C SER A 32 -6.24 -13.17 2.28
N SER A 33 -6.50 -12.01 1.67
CA SER A 33 -7.80 -11.67 1.10
C SER A 33 -7.99 -12.09 -0.36
N LYS A 34 -6.92 -12.52 -1.08
CA LYS A 34 -6.99 -12.92 -2.50
C LYS A 34 -7.95 -14.09 -2.80
N GLY A 35 -8.30 -14.88 -1.79
CA GLY A 35 -9.23 -16.01 -1.92
C GLY A 35 -10.69 -15.69 -1.63
N ASN A 36 -11.00 -14.46 -1.19
CA ASN A 36 -12.35 -14.05 -0.85
C ASN A 36 -12.99 -13.32 -2.03
N GLU A 37 -14.24 -13.66 -2.36
CA GLU A 37 -15.02 -12.92 -3.36
C GLU A 37 -15.31 -11.50 -2.81
N GLY A 38 -14.58 -10.49 -3.29
CA GLY A 38 -14.79 -9.11 -2.84
C GLY A 38 -13.73 -8.11 -3.27
N ILE A 39 -13.99 -6.84 -2.98
CA ILE A 39 -13.08 -5.72 -3.22
C ILE A 39 -12.43 -5.33 -1.90
N THR A 40 -11.09 -5.32 -1.83
CA THR A 40 -10.38 -4.79 -0.66
C THR A 40 -10.20 -3.28 -0.80
N LEU A 41 -10.77 -2.51 0.13
CA LEU A 41 -10.60 -1.06 0.20
C LEU A 41 -9.39 -0.72 1.11
N THR A 42 -8.37 -0.09 0.55
CA THR A 42 -7.29 0.54 1.31
C THR A 42 -7.59 2.03 1.45
N HIS A 43 -7.61 2.57 2.66
CA HIS A 43 -7.85 3.99 2.89
C HIS A 43 -7.04 4.52 4.10
N CYS A 44 -6.81 5.83 4.13
CA CYS A 44 -6.39 6.54 5.34
C CYS A 44 -7.16 7.86 5.44
N ARG A 45 -6.78 8.78 6.34
CA ARG A 45 -7.51 10.05 6.54
C ARG A 45 -7.59 10.93 5.28
N LEU A 46 -6.50 11.05 4.53
CA LEU A 46 -6.40 11.86 3.29
C LEU A 46 -6.13 11.01 2.04
N ASN A 47 -6.15 9.68 2.18
CA ASN A 47 -5.77 8.69 1.18
C ASN A 47 -4.31 8.72 0.67
N TRP A 48 -3.41 9.50 1.29
CA TRP A 48 -1.99 9.58 0.91
C TRP A 48 -1.23 8.26 1.15
N ARG A 49 -1.29 7.72 2.39
CA ARG A 49 -0.71 6.41 2.74
C ARG A 49 -1.28 5.30 1.87
N GLY A 50 -2.59 5.35 1.64
CA GLY A 50 -3.31 4.37 0.83
C GLY A 50 -2.83 4.37 -0.63
N ALA A 51 -2.60 5.55 -1.21
CA ALA A 51 -2.06 5.69 -2.56
C ALA A 51 -0.65 5.09 -2.67
N VAL A 52 0.25 5.41 -1.71
CA VAL A 52 1.62 4.86 -1.68
C VAL A 52 1.61 3.34 -1.53
N PHE A 53 0.84 2.80 -0.58
CA PHE A 53 0.79 1.36 -0.33
C PHE A 53 0.17 0.61 -1.52
N THR A 54 -0.87 1.18 -2.15
CA THR A 54 -1.47 0.61 -3.36
C THR A 54 -0.49 0.60 -4.52
N TYR A 55 0.26 1.69 -4.71
CA TYR A 55 1.31 1.78 -5.70
C TYR A 55 2.38 0.71 -5.51
N LEU A 56 2.97 0.65 -4.30
CA LEU A 56 4.00 -0.32 -3.96
C LEU A 56 3.50 -1.76 -4.18
N TYR A 57 2.25 -2.04 -3.82
CA TYR A 57 1.67 -3.37 -4.00
C TYR A 57 1.48 -3.75 -5.48
N LYS A 58 1.00 -2.82 -6.31
CA LYS A 58 0.88 -3.02 -7.76
C LYS A 58 2.23 -3.36 -8.40
N VAL A 59 3.27 -2.62 -8.07
CA VAL A 59 4.61 -2.79 -8.66
C VAL A 59 5.27 -4.06 -8.14
N THR A 60 5.28 -4.28 -6.81
CA THR A 60 6.07 -5.36 -6.20
C THR A 60 5.36 -6.71 -6.18
N GLN A 61 4.02 -6.75 -6.03
CA GLN A 61 3.27 -8.00 -5.84
C GLN A 61 2.43 -8.41 -7.04
N LEU A 62 2.04 -7.44 -7.88
CA LEU A 62 1.24 -7.70 -9.09
C LEU A 62 2.07 -7.56 -10.38
N ASN A 63 3.34 -7.16 -10.27
CA ASN A 63 4.24 -6.91 -11.39
C ASN A 63 3.63 -5.97 -12.44
N GLU A 64 2.81 -5.01 -12.00
CA GLU A 64 2.28 -3.97 -12.88
C GLU A 64 3.38 -3.00 -13.30
N ASP A 65 3.17 -2.36 -14.45
CA ASP A 65 4.06 -1.32 -14.97
C ASP A 65 4.20 -0.17 -13.96
N GLU A 66 5.45 0.11 -13.58
CA GLU A 66 5.77 1.13 -12.57
C GLU A 66 5.32 2.52 -13.00
N ALA A 67 5.53 2.89 -14.27
CA ALA A 67 5.16 4.22 -14.76
C ALA A 67 3.65 4.46 -14.66
N LYS A 68 2.85 3.44 -15.00
CA LYS A 68 1.40 3.46 -14.83
C LYS A 68 1.01 3.55 -13.36
N ALA A 69 1.53 2.67 -12.50
CA ALA A 69 1.19 2.65 -11.09
C ALA A 69 1.58 3.97 -10.40
N LYS A 70 2.74 4.54 -10.76
CA LYS A 70 3.23 5.82 -10.24
C LYS A 70 2.34 6.97 -10.66
N LYS A 71 1.86 6.98 -11.90
CA LYS A 71 0.89 7.99 -12.38
C LYS A 71 -0.40 7.98 -11.56
N ASP A 72 -0.93 6.80 -11.24
CA ASP A 72 -2.13 6.67 -10.40
C ASP A 72 -1.90 7.24 -8.99
N MET A 73 -0.74 6.97 -8.38
CA MET A 73 -0.36 7.53 -7.08
C MET A 73 -0.27 9.06 -7.14
N LEU A 74 0.47 9.59 -8.12
CA LEU A 74 0.71 11.03 -8.27
C LEU A 74 -0.57 11.82 -8.56
N ALA A 75 -1.59 11.19 -9.13
CA ALA A 75 -2.91 11.80 -9.30
C ALA A 75 -3.64 12.05 -7.96
N ILE A 76 -3.29 11.29 -6.91
CA ILE A 76 -3.85 11.43 -5.56
C ILE A 76 -2.94 12.31 -4.70
N TRP A 77 -1.64 12.04 -4.70
CA TRP A 77 -0.67 12.74 -3.85
C TRP A 77 0.75 12.65 -4.40
N GLN A 78 1.49 13.74 -4.29
CA GLN A 78 2.93 13.76 -4.55
C GLN A 78 3.67 13.51 -3.24
N PRO A 79 4.44 12.41 -3.12
CA PRO A 79 5.21 12.11 -1.92
C PRO A 79 6.16 13.24 -1.56
N ASN A 80 6.28 13.53 -0.26
CA ASN A 80 7.38 14.34 0.25
C ASN A 80 8.66 13.47 0.36
N GLU A 81 9.76 14.08 0.80
CA GLU A 81 11.05 13.42 0.95
C GLU A 81 10.97 12.11 1.76
N THR A 82 10.42 12.15 2.98
CA THR A 82 10.24 10.98 3.84
C THR A 82 9.53 9.82 3.14
N TRP A 83 8.45 10.11 2.42
CA TRP A 83 7.66 9.08 1.75
C TRP A 83 8.28 8.62 0.43
N GLN A 84 9.07 9.47 -0.23
CA GLN A 84 9.84 9.09 -1.40
C GLN A 84 10.99 8.15 -1.01
N ASP A 85 11.73 8.48 0.05
CA ASP A 85 12.79 7.62 0.59
C ASP A 85 12.24 6.24 0.97
N TYR A 86 11.09 6.22 1.65
CA TYR A 86 10.37 4.98 1.98
C TYR A 86 9.95 4.16 0.75
N ILE A 87 9.46 4.83 -0.30
CA ILE A 87 9.09 4.16 -1.55
C ILE A 87 10.31 3.47 -2.16
N ASP A 88 11.42 4.19 -2.24
CA ASP A 88 12.65 3.69 -2.87
C ASP A 88 13.22 2.52 -2.05
N GLU A 89 13.24 2.64 -0.72
CA GLU A 89 13.66 1.56 0.18
C GLU A 89 12.82 0.28 0.02
N VAL A 90 11.49 0.40 -0.08
CA VAL A 90 10.61 -0.76 -0.30
C VAL A 90 10.84 -1.38 -1.68
N ILE A 91 10.99 -0.57 -2.72
CA ILE A 91 11.25 -1.09 -4.07
C ILE A 91 12.57 -1.86 -4.10
N GLU A 92 13.64 -1.30 -3.55
CA GLU A 92 14.95 -1.97 -3.45
C GLU A 92 14.86 -3.30 -2.67
N PHE A 93 14.13 -3.31 -1.55
CA PHE A 93 13.92 -4.51 -0.74
C PHE A 93 13.24 -5.65 -1.52
N TYR A 94 12.27 -5.35 -2.40
CA TYR A 94 11.58 -6.37 -3.19
C TYR A 94 12.28 -6.70 -4.52
N GLN A 95 13.10 -5.80 -5.08
CA GLN A 95 13.91 -6.07 -6.27
C GLN A 95 15.15 -6.92 -5.96
N SER A 96 15.66 -6.86 -4.73
CA SER A 96 16.82 -7.64 -4.28
C SER A 96 16.48 -9.05 -3.78
N LYS A 97 15.19 -9.41 -3.75
CA LYS A 97 14.67 -10.71 -3.34
C LYS A 97 14.41 -11.64 -4.53
#